data_AF-A0A137QYL4-F1
#
_entry.id   AF-A0A137QYL4-F1
#
_cell.length_a   1.000
_cell.length_b   1.000
_cell.length_c   1.000
_cell.angle_alpha   90.00
_cell.angle_beta   90.00
_cell.angle_gamma   90.00
#
_symmetry.space_group_name_H-M   'P 1'
#
loop_
_entity.id
_entity.type
_entity.pdbx_description
1 polymer ?
#
loop_
_entity_poly.entity_id
_entity_poly.type
_entity_poly.pdbx_seq_one_letter_code
_entity_poly.pdbx_strand_id
1 'polypeptide(L)' 'MSEGLITTIAKHLYHGDRYLLRTEQIVLHVTSSYGGAQLYISCGQISVTGGGNGTPGPLVAIPGVYTGYEPGILTNI' A
#
# COMPACT_ATOMS: atom_id res chain seq x y z
N MET A 1 -0.61 -16.62 20.01
CA MET A 1 -1.37 -16.31 18.80
C MET A 1 -0.83 -14.99 18.29
N SER A 2 -0.04 -14.98 17.21
CA SER A 2 0.44 -13.72 16.64
C SER A 2 -0.66 -13.12 15.78
N GLU A 3 -1.24 -12.01 16.24
CA GLU A 3 -2.12 -11.18 15.41
C GLU A 3 -1.28 -10.62 14.26
N GLY A 4 -1.61 -10.98 13.02
CA GLY A 4 -0.93 -10.50 11.81
C GLY A 4 -1.84 -9.58 11.00
N LEU A 5 -1.26 -8.75 10.14
CA LEU A 5 -2.03 -7.95 9.19
C LEU A 5 -2.62 -8.87 8.11
N ILE A 6 -3.94 -8.95 8.02
CA ILE A 6 -4.67 -9.76 7.03
C ILE A 6 -5.36 -8.82 6.04
N THR A 7 -5.27 -9.15 4.75
CA THR A 7 -6.00 -8.46 3.68
C THR A 7 -6.64 -9.47 2.72
N THR A 8 -7.63 -9.02 1.94
CA THR A 8 -8.31 -9.83 0.93
C THR A 8 -7.86 -9.42 -0.46
N ILE A 9 -7.45 -10.39 -1.28
CA ILE A 9 -7.20 -10.16 -2.71
C ILE A 9 -8.55 -10.07 -3.43
N ALA A 10 -8.74 -9.01 -4.24
CA ALA A 10 -10.00 -8.77 -4.92
C ALA A 10 -10.37 -9.93 -5.88
N LYS A 11 -11.57 -10.50 -5.73
CA LYS A 11 -12.02 -11.65 -6.53
C LYS A 11 -12.05 -11.38 -8.04
N HIS A 12 -12.32 -10.14 -8.44
CA HIS A 12 -12.38 -9.75 -9.84
C HIS A 12 -11.02 -9.35 -10.44
N LEU A 13 -9.95 -9.33 -9.64
CA LEU A 13 -8.60 -9.02 -10.13
C LEU A 13 -8.23 -10.00 -11.24
N TYR A 14 -7.64 -9.49 -12.33
CA TYR A 14 -7.11 -10.34 -13.38
C TYR A 14 -6.12 -11.37 -12.81
N HIS A 15 -6.27 -12.64 -13.18
CA HIS A 15 -5.37 -13.69 -12.72
C HIS A 15 -3.97 -13.50 -13.31
N GLY A 16 -2.92 -13.90 -12.60
CA GLY A 16 -1.55 -13.76 -13.11
C GLY A 16 -0.47 -14.12 -12.09
N ASP A 17 0.68 -14.53 -12.61
CA ASP A 17 1.79 -15.08 -11.81
C ASP A 17 2.75 -14.03 -11.24
N ARG A 18 2.54 -12.76 -11.54
CA ARG A 18 3.49 -11.68 -11.24
C ARG A 18 2.79 -10.45 -10.68
N TYR A 19 2.40 -10.53 -9.42
CA TYR A 19 1.98 -9.38 -8.63
C TYR A 19 2.94 -9.13 -7.47
N LEU A 20 3.16 -7.85 -7.16
CA LEU A 20 3.77 -7.42 -5.90
C LEU A 20 2.68 -6.90 -4.98
N LEU A 21 2.51 -7.55 -3.83
CA LEU A 21 1.67 -7.06 -2.75
C LEU A 21 2.54 -6.17 -1.83
N ARG A 22 2.31 -4.86 -1.91
CA ARG A 22 2.99 -3.88 -1.06
C ARG A 22 2.20 -3.65 0.22
N THR A 23 2.82 -3.90 1.37
CA THR A 23 2.32 -3.45 2.67
C THR A 23 3.02 -2.15 3.03
N GLU A 24 2.28 -1.22 3.62
CA GLU A 24 2.80 0.07 4.07
C GLU A 24 2.11 0.46 5.36
N GLN A 25 2.90 0.84 6.36
CA GLN A 25 2.44 1.52 7.56
C GLN A 25 3.11 2.89 7.64
N ILE A 26 2.29 3.95 7.70
CA ILE A 26 2.76 5.32 7.86
C ILE A 26 2.60 5.70 9.34
N VAL A 27 3.72 5.95 10.01
CA VAL A 27 3.73 6.29 11.43
C VAL A 27 3.77 7.82 11.59
N LEU A 28 2.81 8.35 12.37
CA LEU A 28 2.49 9.78 12.39
C LEU A 28 2.94 10.53 13.66
N HIS A 29 3.60 9.88 14.62
CA HIS A 29 3.89 10.46 15.94
C HIS A 29 4.83 11.69 15.93
N VAL A 30 5.56 11.93 14.83
CA VAL A 30 6.45 13.09 14.63
C VAL A 30 6.25 13.73 13.25
N THR A 31 5.00 13.94 12.84
CA THR A 31 4.66 14.41 11.48
C THR A 31 4.33 15.89 11.34
N SER A 32 4.57 16.71 12.36
CA SER A 32 4.28 18.15 12.33
C SER A 32 5.23 18.95 11.43
N SER A 33 6.32 18.33 10.96
CA SER A 33 7.25 18.89 9.99
C SER A 33 7.39 17.98 8.77
N TYR A 34 7.65 18.60 7.61
CA TYR A 34 7.86 17.87 6.37
C TYR A 34 9.02 16.89 6.51
N GLY A 35 8.80 15.64 6.05
CA GLY A 35 9.78 14.55 6.18
C GLY A 35 9.77 13.83 7.54
N GLY A 36 8.89 14.21 8.47
CA GLY A 36 8.74 13.53 9.76
C GLY A 36 8.03 12.17 9.71
N ALA A 37 7.25 11.90 8.65
CA ALA A 37 6.53 10.64 8.50
C ALA A 37 7.48 9.47 8.26
N GLN A 38 7.25 8.37 8.98
CA GLN A 38 8.06 7.16 8.86
C GLN A 38 7.24 6.07 8.15
N LEU A 39 7.74 5.63 6.98
CA LEU A 39 7.07 4.63 6.14
C LEU A 39 7.74 3.27 6.33
N TYR A 40 7.05 2.33 6.96
CA TYR A 40 7.48 0.93 7.07
C TYR A 40 6.87 0.12 5.93
N ILE A 41 7.71 -0.30 4.98
CA ILE A 41 7.27 -0.89 3.70
C ILE A 41 7.83 -2.29 3.53
N SER A 42 7.03 -3.20 2.99
CA SER A 42 7.48 -4.49 2.48
C SER A 42 6.71 -4.89 1.21
N CYS A 43 7.32 -5.72 0.37
CA CYS A 43 6.70 -6.24 -0.85
C CYS A 43 6.81 -7.76 -0.88
N GLY A 44 5.68 -8.46 -1.03
CA GLY A 44 5.61 -9.90 -1.29
C GLY A 44 5.30 -10.17 -2.75
N GLN A 45 5.95 -11.18 -3.35
CA GLN A 45 5.58 -11.68 -4.67
C GLN A 45 4.48 -12.73 -4.55
N ILE A 46 3.39 -12.55 -5.30
CA ILE A 46 2.25 -13.47 -5.29
C ILE A 46 1.82 -13.85 -6.71
N SER A 47 1.31 -15.07 -6.86
CA SER A 47 0.53 -15.50 -8.03
C SER A 47 -0.94 -15.55 -7.63
N VAL A 48 -1.79 -14.92 -8.44
CA VAL A 48 -3.25 -14.85 -8.24
C VAL A 48 -3.90 -15.84 -9.20
N THR A 49 -4.51 -16.89 -8.64
CA THR A 49 -5.28 -17.90 -9.37
C THR A 49 -6.78 -17.70 -9.12
N GLY A 50 -7.64 -18.20 -10.03
CA GLY A 50 -9.09 -18.10 -9.87
C GLY A 50 -9.67 -16.67 -9.89
N GLY A 51 -8.91 -15.71 -10.42
CA GLY A 51 -9.31 -14.31 -10.56
C GLY A 51 -10.34 -14.08 -11.68
N GLY A 52 -10.66 -12.80 -11.91
CA GLY A 52 -11.61 -12.35 -12.94
C GLY A 52 -10.92 -11.70 -14.14
N ASN A 53 -11.63 -10.75 -14.74
CA ASN A 53 -11.19 -9.92 -15.88
C ASN A 53 -11.17 -8.42 -15.54
N GLY A 54 -11.16 -8.07 -14.26
CA GLY A 54 -11.13 -6.69 -13.79
C GLY A 54 -9.75 -6.07 -13.96
N THR A 55 -9.74 -4.81 -14.38
CA THR A 55 -8.54 -3.99 -14.51
C THR A 55 -8.45 -3.04 -13.30
N PRO A 56 -7.39 -3.12 -12.48
CA PRO A 56 -7.22 -2.21 -11.35
C PRO A 56 -7.15 -0.74 -11.78
N GLY A 57 -7.77 0.14 -11.01
CA GLY A 57 -7.74 1.58 -11.22
C GLY A 57 -8.33 2.35 -10.04
N PRO A 58 -7.93 3.62 -9.82
CA PRO A 58 -6.84 4.33 -10.51
C PRO A 58 -5.46 3.73 -10.21
N LEU A 59 -4.52 3.90 -11.15
CA LEU A 59 -3.12 3.47 -10.99
C LEU A 59 -2.23 4.65 -10.61
N VAL A 60 -1.20 4.38 -9.81
CA VAL A 60 -0.23 5.37 -9.33
C VAL A 60 1.20 4.82 -9.41
N ALA A 61 2.17 5.71 -9.55
CA ALA A 61 3.58 5.37 -9.51
C ALA A 61 4.15 5.43 -8.09
N ILE A 62 5.13 4.57 -7.80
CA ILE A 62 5.89 4.58 -6.55
C ILE A 62 7.38 4.55 -6.92
N PRO A 63 8.15 5.64 -6.73
CA PRO A 63 7.74 6.93 -6.17
C PRO A 63 6.82 7.73 -7.12
N GLY A 64 6.03 8.64 -6.55
CA GLY A 64 5.14 9.54 -7.30
C GLY A 64 3.75 9.73 -6.66
N VAL A 65 3.25 8.71 -5.96
CA VAL A 65 1.94 8.75 -5.29
C VAL A 65 1.88 9.74 -4.12
N TYR A 66 3.00 9.99 -3.44
CA TYR A 66 3.09 10.91 -2.30
C TYR A 66 4.07 12.04 -2.60
N THR A 67 3.67 13.24 -2.24
CA THR A 67 4.50 14.45 -2.24
C THR A 67 5.13 14.72 -0.88
N GLY A 68 4.57 14.15 0.20
CA GLY A 68 4.96 14.42 1.58
C GLY A 68 4.20 15.58 2.22
N TYR A 69 3.36 16.30 1.44
CA TYR A 69 2.52 17.41 1.91
C TYR A 69 1.06 17.02 2.06
N GLU A 70 0.71 15.74 1.86
CA GLU A 70 -0.66 15.26 2.04
C GLU A 70 -1.13 15.51 3.47
N PRO A 71 -2.41 15.86 3.70
CA PRO A 71 -2.93 16.13 5.04
C PRO A 71 -2.92 14.91 5.97
N GLY A 72 -2.73 13.70 5.40
CA GLY A 72 -2.52 12.47 6.16
C GLY A 72 -1.04 12.12 6.43
N ILE A 73 -0.08 12.88 5.88
CA ILE A 73 1.37 12.65 6.01
C ILE A 73 2.05 13.80 6.73
N LEU A 74 1.73 15.05 6.41
CA LEU A 74 2.17 16.25 7.14
C LEU A 74 1.00 16.73 8.00
N THR A 75 1.04 16.39 9.28
CA THR A 75 -0.10 16.62 10.19
C THR A 75 0.35 16.70 11.65
N ASN A 76 -0.57 17.11 12.53
CA ASN A 76 -0.35 17.14 13.97
C ASN A 76 -1.52 16.44 14.65
N ILE A 77 -1.26 15.27 15.23
CA ILE A 77 -2.25 14.37 15.84
C ILE A 77 -1.98 14.17 17.33
#